data_AF-A0AAV6B6N5-F1
#
_entry.id   AF-A0AAV6B6N5-F1
#
_cell.length_a   1.000
_cell.length_b   1.000
_cell.length_c   1.000
_cell.angle_alpha   90.00
_cell.angle_beta   90.00
_cell.angle_gamma   90.00
#
_symmetry.space_group_name_H-M   'P 1'
#
loop_
_entity.id
_entity.type
_entity.pdbx_description
1 polymer ?
#
loop_
_entity_poly.entity_id
_entity_poly.type
_entity_poly.pdbx_seq_one_letter_code
_entity_poly.pdbx_strand_id
1 'polypeptide(L)'
;MAQAAGLTEAVLYDTLVNYLISMARVVESAMNRALDAIIAFDNPRTSALPGEVFLLEPRINEMEIMIDEHAIRLLRRGSFTDDEMRLVVAALKITNDLERIGDIAVNLAERVISLREMPDAKPPEELAPMAEAVRSMVSRSLGSLIFRNAEMAAQVLESDDIVDQYRDRIFENLLQHMTQNVTLVSPGMQFVLATRHLERIADHATNIAEDIIFWVRGLDVRHGRGLMVRPESEMTTMGLSSDVTENSHGLHPDVTPNCETQRV
;
A
#
# COMPACT_ATOMS: atom_id res chain seq x y z
N MET A 1 9.98 -32.71 -22.67
CA MET A 1 10.88 -31.57 -22.40
C MET A 1 10.10 -30.26 -22.31
N ALA A 2 9.48 -29.75 -23.39
CA ALA A 2 8.68 -28.52 -23.36
C ALA A 2 7.50 -28.52 -22.36
N GLN A 3 6.78 -29.64 -22.23
CA GLN A 3 5.64 -29.77 -21.30
C GLN A 3 6.04 -29.77 -19.81
N ALA A 4 7.28 -30.17 -19.49
CA ALA A 4 7.81 -30.14 -18.12
C ALA A 4 8.37 -28.75 -17.74
N ALA A 5 8.87 -27.99 -18.74
CA ALA A 5 9.28 -26.60 -18.59
C ALA A 5 8.08 -25.67 -18.31
N GLY A 6 6.98 -25.81 -19.07
CA GLY A 6 5.76 -25.03 -18.82
C GLY A 6 5.09 -25.32 -17.47
N LEU A 7 5.17 -26.57 -16.97
CA LEU A 7 4.68 -26.90 -15.63
C LEU A 7 5.54 -26.28 -14.52
N THR A 8 6.84 -26.14 -14.73
CA THR A 8 7.74 -25.52 -13.73
C THR A 8 7.66 -23.99 -13.74
N GLU A 9 7.28 -23.38 -14.86
CA GLU A 9 7.02 -21.94 -14.96
C GLU A 9 5.75 -21.54 -14.21
N ALA A 10 4.61 -22.20 -14.50
CA ALA A 10 3.35 -21.94 -13.79
C ALA A 10 3.48 -22.06 -12.26
N VAL A 11 4.20 -23.09 -11.79
CA VAL A 11 4.44 -23.31 -10.36
C VAL A 11 5.19 -22.14 -9.70
N LEU A 12 6.10 -21.46 -10.42
CA LEU A 12 6.88 -20.37 -9.83
C LEU A 12 6.08 -19.08 -9.74
N TYR A 13 5.29 -18.74 -10.75
CA TYR A 13 4.40 -17.58 -10.68
C TYR A 13 3.34 -17.76 -9.60
N ASP A 14 2.75 -18.94 -9.50
CA ASP A 14 1.83 -19.27 -8.40
C ASP A 14 2.54 -19.18 -7.04
N THR A 15 3.81 -19.58 -6.96
CA THR A 15 4.61 -19.43 -5.74
C THR A 15 4.79 -17.96 -5.36
N LEU A 16 5.14 -17.08 -6.32
CA LEU A 16 5.27 -15.64 -6.07
C LEU A 16 3.96 -15.03 -5.57
N VAL A 17 2.84 -15.34 -6.22
CA VAL A 17 1.50 -14.87 -5.79
C VAL A 17 1.16 -15.39 -4.41
N ASN A 18 1.47 -16.65 -4.09
CA ASN A 18 1.22 -17.21 -2.77
C ASN A 18 2.07 -16.55 -1.68
N TYR A 19 3.31 -16.14 -1.98
CA TYR A 19 4.13 -15.36 -1.05
C TYR A 19 3.54 -13.98 -0.80
N LEU A 20 3.11 -13.27 -1.85
CA LEU A 20 2.43 -11.98 -1.72
C LEU A 20 1.17 -12.09 -0.84
N ILE A 21 0.29 -13.04 -1.13
CA ILE A 21 -0.95 -13.26 -0.35
C ILE A 21 -0.61 -13.59 1.11
N SER A 22 0.46 -14.36 1.34
CA SER A 22 0.89 -14.68 2.69
C SER A 22 1.39 -13.44 3.43
N MET A 23 2.20 -12.59 2.79
CA MET A 23 2.71 -11.36 3.40
C MET A 23 1.56 -10.38 3.68
N ALA A 24 0.67 -10.21 2.70
CA ALA A 24 -0.54 -9.39 2.81
C ALA A 24 -1.38 -9.73 4.05
N ARG A 25 -1.60 -11.03 4.34
CA ARG A 25 -2.34 -11.46 5.54
C ARG A 25 -1.63 -11.12 6.85
N VAL A 26 -0.30 -11.23 6.88
CA VAL A 26 0.50 -10.90 8.06
C VAL A 26 0.46 -9.39 8.31
N VAL A 27 0.64 -8.59 7.26
CA VAL A 27 0.55 -7.13 7.30
C VAL A 27 -0.85 -6.66 7.70
N GLU A 28 -1.91 -7.21 7.11
CA GLU A 28 -3.30 -6.90 7.49
C GLU A 28 -3.57 -7.22 8.96
N SER A 29 -3.05 -8.34 9.47
CA SER A 29 -3.12 -8.68 10.90
C SER A 29 -2.37 -7.67 11.77
N ALA A 30 -1.15 -7.26 11.40
CA ALA A 30 -0.36 -6.30 12.16
C ALA A 30 -1.06 -4.92 12.20
N MET A 31 -1.51 -4.45 11.04
CA MET A 31 -2.28 -3.20 10.90
C MET A 31 -3.55 -3.24 11.77
N ASN A 32 -4.36 -4.29 11.67
CA ASN A 32 -5.61 -4.41 12.42
C ASN A 32 -5.37 -4.36 13.94
N ARG A 33 -4.32 -5.01 14.44
CA ARG A 33 -3.93 -4.94 15.85
C ARG A 33 -3.52 -3.53 16.25
N ALA A 34 -2.76 -2.83 15.41
CA ALA A 34 -2.37 -1.44 15.66
C ALA A 34 -3.58 -0.49 15.68
N LEU A 35 -4.53 -0.67 14.76
CA LEU A 35 -5.79 0.09 14.72
C LEU A 35 -6.65 -0.16 15.95
N ASP A 36 -6.86 -1.42 16.33
CA ASP A 36 -7.62 -1.78 17.53
C ASP A 36 -6.95 -1.21 18.80
N ALA A 37 -5.61 -1.21 18.83
CA ALA A 37 -4.83 -0.68 19.94
C ALA A 37 -4.95 0.84 20.09
N ILE A 38 -4.99 1.61 19.00
CA ILE A 38 -5.11 3.09 19.05
C ILE A 38 -6.53 3.55 19.32
N ILE A 39 -7.55 2.86 18.79
CA ILE A 39 -8.96 3.20 18.99
C ILE A 39 -9.37 3.00 20.46
N ALA A 40 -8.88 1.93 21.09
CA ALA A 40 -9.25 1.55 22.44
C ALA A 40 -8.01 1.43 23.34
N PHE A 41 -7.09 2.40 23.27
CA PHE A 41 -5.81 2.32 23.99
C PHE A 41 -5.96 2.34 25.52
N ASP A 42 -7.03 2.93 26.04
CA ASP A 42 -7.40 2.98 27.46
C ASP A 42 -8.04 1.68 27.95
N ASN A 43 -8.44 0.79 27.04
CA ASN A 43 -9.07 -0.49 27.37
C ASN A 43 -8.01 -1.54 27.74
N PRO A 44 -8.04 -2.13 28.96
CA PRO A 44 -7.08 -3.16 29.35
C PRO A 44 -7.03 -4.38 28.42
N ARG A 45 -8.10 -4.66 27.66
CA ARG A 45 -8.16 -5.77 26.71
C ARG A 45 -7.25 -5.59 25.50
N THR A 46 -6.93 -4.34 25.14
CA THR A 46 -6.01 -4.04 24.02
C THR A 46 -4.56 -3.93 24.49
N SER A 47 -4.28 -4.17 25.77
CA SER A 47 -2.97 -3.92 26.39
C SER A 47 -1.82 -4.63 25.68
N ALA A 48 -2.05 -5.87 25.24
CA ALA A 48 -1.05 -6.70 24.58
C ALA A 48 -0.82 -6.38 23.08
N LEU A 49 -1.77 -5.72 22.42
CA LEU A 49 -1.76 -5.57 20.96
C LEU A 49 -0.49 -4.89 20.40
N PRO A 50 0.06 -3.81 20.99
CA PRO A 50 1.31 -3.22 20.52
C PRO A 50 2.48 -4.22 20.49
N GLY A 51 2.61 -5.05 21.53
CA GLY A 51 3.66 -6.07 21.60
C GLY A 51 3.49 -7.14 20.53
N GLU A 52 2.25 -7.51 20.21
CA GLU A 52 1.96 -8.46 19.14
C GLU A 52 2.33 -7.91 17.76
N VAL A 53 2.16 -6.59 17.53
CA VAL A 53 2.61 -5.93 16.29
C VAL A 53 4.13 -6.04 16.15
N PHE A 54 4.89 -5.76 17.22
CA PHE A 54 6.35 -5.86 17.19
C PHE A 54 6.86 -7.29 16.94
N LEU A 55 6.11 -8.31 17.36
CA LEU A 55 6.45 -9.70 17.06
C LEU A 55 6.24 -10.09 15.60
N LEU A 56 5.40 -9.34 14.85
CA LEU A 56 5.13 -9.60 13.44
C LEU A 56 6.12 -8.88 12.51
N GLU A 57 6.73 -7.78 12.93
CA GLU A 57 7.65 -6.97 12.11
C GLU A 57 8.82 -7.77 11.52
N PRO A 58 9.58 -8.58 12.29
CA PRO A 58 10.72 -9.31 11.71
C PRO A 58 10.29 -10.30 10.64
N ARG A 59 9.09 -10.88 10.81
CA ARG A 59 8.50 -11.80 9.84
C ARG A 59 8.10 -11.09 8.55
N ILE A 60 7.59 -9.86 8.62
CA ILE A 60 7.25 -9.09 7.42
C ILE A 60 8.52 -8.81 6.61
N ASN A 61 9.60 -8.38 7.26
CA ASN A 61 10.89 -8.12 6.62
C ASN A 61 11.50 -9.39 5.99
N GLU A 62 11.42 -10.54 6.67
CA GLU A 62 11.85 -11.81 6.08
C GLU A 62 11.05 -12.19 4.83
N MET A 63 9.73 -11.92 4.83
CA MET A 63 8.86 -12.21 3.69
C MET A 63 9.15 -11.30 2.50
N GLU A 64 9.47 -10.03 2.75
CA GLU A 64 9.95 -9.09 1.73
C GLU A 64 11.17 -9.66 0.99
N ILE A 65 12.22 -10.02 1.74
CA ILE A 65 13.46 -10.60 1.19
C ILE A 65 13.17 -11.86 0.38
N MET A 66 12.31 -12.76 0.89
CA MET A 66 11.95 -13.99 0.19
C MET A 66 11.25 -13.72 -1.15
N ILE A 67 10.36 -12.71 -1.19
CA ILE A 67 9.65 -12.32 -2.41
C ILE A 67 10.64 -11.73 -3.42
N ASP A 68 11.50 -10.82 -3.00
CA ASP A 68 12.50 -10.18 -3.86
C ASP A 68 13.46 -11.20 -4.47
N GLU A 69 13.97 -12.13 -3.67
CA GLU A 69 14.81 -13.23 -4.17
C GLU A 69 14.06 -14.09 -5.18
N HIS A 70 12.79 -14.38 -4.94
CA HIS A 70 11.97 -15.18 -5.86
C HIS A 70 11.72 -14.45 -7.18
N ALA A 71 11.40 -13.15 -7.12
CA ALA A 71 11.23 -12.31 -8.29
C ALA A 71 12.53 -12.22 -9.12
N ILE A 72 13.69 -12.06 -8.47
CA ILE A 72 15.00 -12.08 -9.16
C ILE A 72 15.27 -13.44 -9.81
N ARG A 73 14.95 -14.55 -9.12
CA ARG A 73 15.10 -15.91 -9.68
C ARG A 73 14.22 -16.12 -10.90
N LEU A 74 13.01 -15.56 -10.90
CA LEU A 74 12.18 -15.52 -12.09
C LEU A 74 12.91 -14.73 -13.17
N LEU A 75 13.23 -13.45 -12.95
CA LEU A 75 13.85 -12.54 -13.95
C LEU A 75 15.08 -13.12 -14.64
N ARG A 76 15.92 -13.86 -13.92
CA ARG A 76 17.13 -14.51 -14.48
C ARG A 76 16.83 -15.56 -15.57
N ARG A 77 15.60 -16.05 -15.69
CA ARG A 77 15.21 -17.04 -16.71
C ARG A 77 15.07 -16.45 -18.11
N GLY A 78 14.81 -15.14 -18.23
CA GLY A 78 14.94 -14.38 -19.47
C GLY A 78 13.86 -14.57 -20.54
N SER A 79 12.88 -15.44 -20.34
CA SER A 79 11.73 -15.62 -21.24
C SER A 79 10.44 -15.38 -20.47
N PHE A 80 9.70 -14.33 -20.85
CA PHE A 80 8.44 -13.92 -20.23
C PHE A 80 7.47 -13.45 -21.28
N THR A 81 6.19 -13.71 -21.06
CA THR A 81 5.09 -12.96 -21.66
C THR A 81 4.94 -11.60 -20.98
N ASP A 82 4.25 -10.67 -21.64
CA ASP A 82 3.99 -9.34 -21.06
C ASP A 82 3.24 -9.43 -19.74
N ASP A 83 2.31 -10.38 -19.60
CA ASP A 83 1.55 -10.58 -18.36
C ASP A 83 2.43 -11.04 -17.20
N GLU A 84 3.36 -11.95 -17.46
CA GLU A 84 4.32 -12.42 -16.46
C GLU A 84 5.31 -11.32 -16.06
N MET A 85 5.75 -10.48 -17.00
CA MET A 85 6.57 -9.31 -16.68
C MET A 85 5.81 -8.33 -15.80
N ARG A 86 4.55 -8.05 -16.13
CA ARG A 86 3.70 -7.17 -15.31
C ARG A 86 3.48 -7.75 -13.91
N LEU A 87 3.25 -9.05 -13.78
CA LEU A 87 3.15 -9.73 -12.49
C LEU A 87 4.42 -9.52 -11.66
N VAL A 88 5.60 -9.79 -12.22
CA VAL A 88 6.86 -9.67 -11.47
C VAL A 88 7.11 -8.22 -11.02
N VAL A 89 6.84 -7.25 -11.90
CA VAL A 89 6.98 -5.82 -11.56
C VAL A 89 5.97 -5.41 -10.47
N ALA A 90 4.69 -5.75 -10.65
CA ALA A 90 3.64 -5.45 -9.67
C ALA A 90 3.94 -6.11 -8.32
N ALA A 91 4.42 -7.36 -8.33
CA ALA A 91 4.81 -8.09 -7.13
C ALA A 91 5.87 -7.34 -6.31
N LEU A 92 6.95 -6.87 -6.95
CA LEU A 92 8.00 -6.12 -6.26
C LEU A 92 7.47 -4.82 -5.65
N LYS A 93 6.60 -4.09 -6.38
CA LYS A 93 6.02 -2.83 -5.89
C LYS A 93 5.06 -3.06 -4.72
N ILE A 94 4.13 -4.00 -4.87
CA ILE A 94 3.16 -4.40 -3.84
C ILE A 94 3.89 -4.88 -2.57
N THR A 95 4.97 -5.65 -2.71
CA THR A 95 5.80 -6.09 -1.57
C THR A 95 6.35 -4.90 -0.78
N ASN A 96 6.89 -3.89 -1.46
CA ASN A 96 7.36 -2.67 -0.80
C ASN A 96 6.21 -1.91 -0.13
N ASP A 97 5.04 -1.74 -0.78
CA ASP A 97 3.89 -1.09 -0.13
C ASP A 97 3.37 -1.87 1.08
N LEU A 98 3.42 -3.21 1.06
CA LEU A 98 3.07 -4.07 2.19
C LEU A 98 4.06 -3.91 3.36
N GLU A 99 5.37 -3.86 3.09
CA GLU A 99 6.39 -3.55 4.11
C GLU A 99 6.11 -2.20 4.77
N ARG A 100 5.81 -1.17 3.97
CA ARG A 100 5.50 0.17 4.47
C ARG A 100 4.28 0.20 5.37
N ILE A 101 3.22 -0.54 5.05
CA ILE A 101 2.06 -0.66 5.94
C ILE A 101 2.47 -1.35 7.25
N GLY A 102 3.32 -2.38 7.19
CA GLY A 102 3.89 -3.04 8.37
C GLY A 102 4.66 -2.08 9.28
N ASP A 103 5.57 -1.29 8.69
CA ASP A 103 6.32 -0.24 9.39
C ASP A 103 5.42 0.80 10.05
N ILE A 104 4.38 1.25 9.33
CA ILE A 104 3.44 2.23 9.87
C ILE A 104 2.63 1.62 11.03
N ALA A 105 2.28 0.34 10.97
CA ALA A 105 1.64 -0.36 12.08
C ALA A 105 2.52 -0.38 13.33
N VAL A 106 3.83 -0.58 13.20
CA VAL A 106 4.81 -0.46 14.29
C VAL A 106 4.82 0.95 14.87
N ASN A 107 4.90 1.97 14.01
CA ASN A 107 4.86 3.38 14.43
C ASN A 107 3.56 3.77 15.16
N LEU A 108 2.44 3.12 14.83
CA LEU A 108 1.17 3.27 15.56
C LEU A 108 1.24 2.55 16.92
N ALA A 109 1.76 1.33 16.97
CA ALA A 109 1.91 0.56 18.20
C ALA A 109 2.79 1.28 19.25
N GLU A 110 3.92 1.87 18.84
CA GLU A 110 4.77 2.69 19.71
C GLU A 110 4.02 3.91 20.27
N ARG A 111 3.15 4.49 19.45
CA ARG A 111 2.34 5.65 19.82
C ARG A 111 1.29 5.29 20.85
N VAL A 112 0.67 4.12 20.72
CA VAL A 112 -0.27 3.59 21.71
C VAL A 112 0.39 3.45 23.07
N ILE A 113 1.62 2.94 23.12
CA ILE A 113 2.38 2.83 24.37
C ILE A 113 2.60 4.21 24.99
N SER A 114 3.02 5.19 24.17
CA SER A 114 3.22 6.57 24.63
C SER A 114 1.92 7.21 25.15
N LEU A 115 0.80 7.03 24.44
CA LEU A 115 -0.50 7.59 24.80
C LEU A 115 -1.04 7.05 26.13
N ARG A 116 -0.80 5.77 26.44
CA ARG A 116 -1.22 5.15 27.71
C ARG A 116 -0.57 5.76 28.95
N GLU A 117 0.60 6.36 28.78
CA GLU A 117 1.33 7.03 29.87
C GLU A 117 0.93 8.50 30.02
N MET A 118 0.14 9.03 29.08
CA MET A 118 -0.26 10.44 29.06
C MET A 118 -1.58 10.66 29.81
N PRO A 119 -1.60 11.54 30.83
CA PRO A 119 -2.84 11.96 31.49
C PRO A 119 -3.82 12.62 30.49
N ASP A 120 -5.12 12.45 30.75
CA ASP A 120 -6.21 13.07 29.98
C ASP A 120 -6.27 12.73 28.48
N ALA A 121 -5.42 11.80 28.00
CA ALA A 121 -5.49 11.32 26.64
C ALA A 121 -6.83 10.63 26.38
N LYS A 122 -7.53 11.05 25.32
CA LYS A 122 -8.77 10.43 24.85
C LYS A 122 -8.77 10.40 23.33
N PRO A 123 -9.20 9.29 22.72
CA PRO A 123 -9.26 9.20 21.27
C PRO A 123 -10.30 10.20 20.73
N PRO A 124 -10.00 10.93 19.63
CA PRO A 124 -11.00 11.73 18.91
C PRO A 124 -12.19 10.88 18.46
N GLU A 125 -13.40 11.44 18.44
CA GLU A 125 -14.62 10.70 18.08
C GLU A 125 -14.54 10.11 16.66
N GLU A 126 -13.95 10.87 15.74
CA GLU A 126 -13.83 10.50 14.33
C GLU A 126 -12.66 9.53 14.05
N LEU A 127 -11.82 9.21 15.04
CA LEU A 127 -10.69 8.30 14.85
C LEU A 127 -11.13 6.87 14.52
N ALA A 128 -12.17 6.37 15.20
CA ALA A 128 -12.68 5.02 14.93
C ALA A 128 -13.31 4.89 13.53
N PRO A 129 -14.17 5.83 13.07
CA PRO A 129 -14.62 5.87 11.68
C PRO A 129 -13.48 5.94 10.65
N MET A 130 -12.44 6.75 10.91
CA MET A 130 -11.26 6.84 10.03
C MET A 130 -10.54 5.50 9.92
N ALA A 131 -10.31 4.83 11.06
CA ALA A 131 -9.63 3.54 11.10
C ALA A 131 -10.43 2.45 10.37
N GLU A 132 -11.76 2.47 10.43
CA GLU A 132 -12.61 1.53 9.69
C GLU A 132 -12.55 1.80 8.17
N ALA A 133 -12.50 3.06 7.75
CA ALA A 133 -12.30 3.41 6.34
C ALA A 133 -10.97 2.87 5.81
N VAL A 134 -9.87 3.10 6.55
CA VAL A 134 -8.53 2.56 6.23
C VAL A 134 -8.54 1.04 6.17
N ARG A 135 -9.17 0.37 7.16
CA ARG A 135 -9.31 -1.10 7.18
C ARG A 135 -10.04 -1.62 5.94
N SER A 136 -11.13 -0.96 5.56
CA SER A 136 -11.89 -1.31 4.35
C SER A 136 -11.05 -1.14 3.08
N MET A 137 -10.29 -0.05 2.96
CA MET A 137 -9.42 0.20 1.79
C MET A 137 -8.35 -0.88 1.66
N VAL A 138 -7.61 -1.17 2.73
CA VAL A 138 -6.59 -2.22 2.73
C VAL A 138 -7.22 -3.57 2.41
N SER A 139 -8.29 -3.97 3.11
CA SER A 139 -8.92 -5.27 2.87
C SER A 139 -9.44 -5.44 1.43
N ARG A 140 -9.99 -4.38 0.83
CA ARG A 140 -10.40 -4.40 -0.59
C ARG A 140 -9.21 -4.47 -1.55
N SER A 141 -8.13 -3.72 -1.28
CA SER A 141 -6.92 -3.78 -2.11
C SER A 141 -6.33 -5.21 -2.10
N LEU A 142 -6.26 -5.85 -0.93
CA LEU A 142 -5.77 -7.22 -0.78
C LEU A 142 -6.75 -8.25 -1.36
N GLY A 143 -8.06 -8.02 -1.23
CA GLY A 143 -9.09 -8.80 -1.92
C GLY A 143 -8.90 -8.78 -3.43
N SER A 144 -8.61 -7.60 -4.00
CA SER A 144 -8.38 -7.44 -5.43
C SER A 144 -7.14 -8.20 -5.91
N LEU A 145 -6.12 -8.35 -5.06
CA LEU A 145 -4.93 -9.17 -5.34
C LEU A 145 -5.30 -10.66 -5.38
N ILE A 146 -6.02 -11.14 -4.36
CA ILE A 146 -6.41 -12.55 -4.21
C ILE A 146 -7.30 -13.00 -5.38
N PHE A 147 -8.27 -12.15 -5.75
CA PHE A 147 -9.24 -12.47 -6.80
C PHE A 147 -8.81 -11.98 -8.20
N ARG A 148 -7.63 -11.34 -8.32
CA ARG A 148 -7.16 -10.69 -9.55
C ARG A 148 -8.23 -9.80 -10.18
N ASN A 149 -8.87 -8.97 -9.36
CA ASN A 149 -10.06 -8.22 -9.73
C ASN A 149 -9.77 -6.71 -9.84
N ALA A 150 -9.57 -6.23 -11.06
CA ALA A 150 -9.30 -4.82 -11.33
C ALA A 150 -10.47 -3.87 -11.02
N GLU A 151 -11.73 -4.35 -11.01
CA GLU A 151 -12.87 -3.51 -10.62
C GLU A 151 -12.89 -3.27 -9.11
N MET A 152 -12.58 -4.31 -8.32
CA MET A 152 -12.42 -4.17 -6.87
C MET A 152 -11.28 -3.22 -6.52
N ALA A 153 -10.17 -3.28 -7.28
CA ALA A 153 -9.07 -2.34 -7.13
C ALA A 153 -9.49 -0.89 -7.48
N ALA A 154 -10.26 -0.69 -8.55
CA ALA A 154 -10.75 0.64 -8.92
C ALA A 154 -11.62 1.28 -7.82
N GLN A 155 -12.43 0.49 -7.11
CA GLN A 155 -13.24 0.99 -5.99
C GLN A 155 -12.40 1.47 -4.80
N VAL A 156 -11.16 0.99 -4.65
CA VAL A 156 -10.25 1.50 -3.61
C VAL A 156 -9.85 2.94 -3.93
N LEU A 157 -9.54 3.23 -5.19
CA LEU A 157 -9.14 4.57 -5.65
C LEU A 157 -10.25 5.61 -5.41
N GLU A 158 -11.52 5.21 -5.52
CA GLU A 158 -12.68 6.08 -5.25
C GLU A 158 -12.91 6.34 -3.74
N SER A 159 -12.26 5.58 -2.85
CA SER A 159 -12.50 5.63 -1.40
C SER A 159 -11.47 6.48 -0.64
N ASP A 160 -10.40 6.92 -1.29
CA ASP A 160 -9.24 7.59 -0.67
C ASP A 160 -9.61 8.94 -0.03
N ASP A 161 -10.39 9.76 -0.75
CA ASP A 161 -10.88 11.08 -0.30
C ASP A 161 -11.60 11.04 1.06
N ILE A 162 -12.15 9.89 1.46
CA ILE A 162 -12.86 9.73 2.73
C ILE A 162 -11.87 9.81 3.91
N VAL A 163 -10.69 9.23 3.78
CA VAL A 163 -9.67 9.20 4.86
C VAL A 163 -9.13 10.60 5.10
N ASP A 164 -8.85 11.35 4.04
CA ASP A 164 -8.44 12.75 4.10
C ASP A 164 -9.46 13.63 4.83
N GLN A 165 -10.75 13.48 4.49
CA GLN A 165 -11.81 14.23 5.16
C GLN A 165 -11.88 13.96 6.67
N TYR A 166 -11.67 12.70 7.09
CA TYR A 166 -11.60 12.39 8.51
C TYR A 166 -10.36 13.00 9.17
N ARG A 167 -9.20 12.91 8.52
CA ARG A 167 -7.95 13.50 9.02
C ARG A 167 -8.10 15.00 9.27
N ASP A 168 -8.69 15.73 8.34
CA ASP A 168 -8.89 17.18 8.45
C ASP A 168 -9.84 17.53 9.59
N ARG A 169 -10.97 16.82 9.72
CA ARG A 169 -11.92 17.03 10.84
C ARG A 169 -11.28 16.76 12.20
N ILE A 170 -10.53 15.66 12.33
CA ILE A 170 -9.83 15.33 13.57
C ILE A 170 -8.80 16.42 13.89
N PHE A 171 -8.05 16.89 12.90
CA PHE A 171 -7.06 17.95 13.08
C PHE A 171 -7.69 19.24 13.60
N GLU A 172 -8.78 19.71 12.99
CA GLU A 172 -9.50 20.92 13.41
C GLU A 172 -10.03 20.80 14.85
N ASN A 173 -10.63 19.66 15.18
CA ASN A 173 -11.16 19.37 16.52
C ASN A 173 -10.04 19.36 17.58
N LEU A 174 -8.94 18.66 17.30
CA LEU A 174 -7.77 18.63 18.18
C LEU A 174 -7.18 20.03 18.38
N LEU A 175 -7.05 20.83 17.31
CA LEU A 175 -6.52 22.19 17.39
C LEU A 175 -7.38 23.08 18.29
N GLN A 176 -8.71 22.98 18.19
CA GLN A 176 -9.64 23.71 19.03
C GLN A 176 -9.45 23.35 20.51
N HIS A 177 -9.39 22.06 20.83
CA HIS A 177 -9.22 21.58 22.21
C HIS A 177 -7.85 21.95 22.80
N MET A 178 -6.77 21.82 22.02
CA MET A 178 -5.41 22.18 22.45
C MET A 178 -5.27 23.68 22.75
N THR A 179 -6.00 24.53 22.02
CA THR A 179 -6.00 25.99 22.26
C THR A 179 -6.74 26.35 23.55
N GLN A 180 -7.75 25.56 23.93
CA GLN A 180 -8.54 25.78 25.15
C GLN A 180 -7.87 25.21 26.40
N ASN A 181 -7.11 24.11 26.27
CA ASN A 181 -6.42 23.48 27.38
C ASN A 181 -5.02 22.98 26.96
N VAL A 182 -3.98 23.64 27.51
CA VAL A 182 -2.57 23.33 27.23
C VAL A 182 -2.16 21.91 27.63
N THR A 183 -2.85 21.28 28.59
CA THR A 183 -2.52 19.89 28.99
C THR A 183 -2.84 18.88 27.89
N LEU A 184 -3.73 19.23 26.94
CA LEU A 184 -4.11 18.39 25.81
C LEU A 184 -3.14 18.49 24.63
N VAL A 185 -2.15 19.38 24.66
CA VAL A 185 -1.22 19.58 23.55
C VAL A 185 -0.40 18.31 23.26
N SER A 186 0.17 17.68 24.31
CA SER A 186 0.99 16.48 24.13
C SER A 186 0.18 15.28 23.63
N PRO A 187 -0.96 14.89 24.23
CA PRO A 187 -1.82 13.84 23.67
C PRO A 187 -2.37 14.19 22.29
N GLY A 188 -2.78 15.44 22.07
CA GLY A 188 -3.32 15.90 20.79
C GLY A 188 -2.31 15.74 19.66
N MET A 189 -1.03 16.09 19.90
CA MET A 189 0.02 15.87 18.91
C MET A 189 0.24 14.39 18.58
N GLN A 190 0.10 13.49 19.56
CA GLN A 190 0.14 12.05 19.28
C GLN A 190 -1.01 11.63 18.37
N PHE A 191 -2.24 12.12 18.59
CA PHE A 191 -3.36 11.80 17.71
C PHE A 191 -3.20 12.40 16.30
N VAL A 192 -2.67 13.62 16.15
CA VAL A 192 -2.36 14.19 14.83
C VAL A 192 -1.35 13.32 14.07
N LEU A 193 -0.34 12.80 14.75
CA LEU A 193 0.61 11.87 14.12
C LEU A 193 -0.04 10.52 13.80
N ALA A 194 -0.94 10.02 14.66
CA ALA A 194 -1.69 8.80 14.39
C ALA A 194 -2.56 8.92 13.13
N THR A 195 -3.31 10.02 12.98
CA THR A 195 -4.15 10.23 11.79
C THR A 195 -3.34 10.33 10.51
N ARG A 196 -2.16 10.96 10.55
CA ARG A 196 -1.24 10.97 9.41
C ARG A 196 -0.73 9.58 9.05
N HIS A 197 -0.49 8.72 10.03
CA HIS A 197 -0.11 7.33 9.76
C HIS A 197 -1.27 6.55 9.13
N LEU A 198 -2.51 6.79 9.55
CA LEU A 198 -3.70 6.19 8.95
C LEU A 198 -3.89 6.63 7.48
N GLU A 199 -3.72 7.92 7.18
CA GLU A 199 -3.68 8.44 5.80
C GLU A 199 -2.62 7.71 4.97
N ARG A 200 -1.37 7.62 5.45
CA ARG A 200 -0.31 6.93 4.71
C ARG A 200 -0.61 5.45 4.45
N ILE A 201 -1.31 4.76 5.34
CA ILE A 201 -1.77 3.39 5.09
C ILE A 201 -2.80 3.37 3.96
N ALA A 202 -3.70 4.35 3.90
CA ALA A 202 -4.65 4.50 2.80
C ALA A 202 -3.93 4.75 1.46
N ASP A 203 -2.93 5.63 1.44
CA ASP A 203 -2.08 5.86 0.25
C ASP A 203 -1.44 4.57 -0.26
N HIS A 204 -0.87 3.76 0.64
CA HIS A 204 -0.27 2.47 0.27
C HIS A 204 -1.32 1.47 -0.23
N ALA A 205 -2.55 1.48 0.31
CA ALA A 205 -3.64 0.68 -0.21
C ALA A 205 -4.04 1.09 -1.64
N THR A 206 -4.05 2.39 -1.91
CA THR A 206 -4.26 2.97 -3.24
C THR A 206 -3.16 2.53 -4.21
N ASN A 207 -1.89 2.64 -3.84
CA ASN A 207 -0.76 2.16 -4.65
C ASN A 207 -0.88 0.66 -5.01
N ILE A 208 -1.22 -0.17 -4.02
CA ILE A 208 -1.43 -1.61 -4.22
C ILE A 208 -2.55 -1.84 -5.24
N ALA A 209 -3.66 -1.12 -5.13
CA ALA A 209 -4.78 -1.22 -6.08
C ALA A 209 -4.37 -0.78 -7.50
N GLU A 210 -3.60 0.30 -7.64
CA GLU A 210 -3.06 0.74 -8.93
C GLU A 210 -2.17 -0.34 -9.57
N ASP A 211 -1.31 -0.99 -8.79
CA ASP A 211 -0.43 -2.06 -9.28
C ASP A 211 -1.17 -3.32 -9.69
N ILE A 212 -2.29 -3.63 -9.03
CA ILE A 212 -3.17 -4.74 -9.41
C ILE A 212 -3.89 -4.41 -10.72
N ILE A 213 -4.34 -3.17 -10.92
CA ILE A 213 -4.92 -2.75 -12.20
C ILE A 213 -3.88 -2.82 -13.32
N PHE A 214 -2.67 -2.35 -13.05
CA PHE A 214 -1.55 -2.47 -13.98
C PHE A 214 -1.29 -3.93 -14.35
N TRP A 215 -1.21 -4.83 -13.37
CA TRP A 215 -1.00 -6.25 -13.62
C TRP A 215 -2.12 -6.84 -14.49
N VAL A 216 -3.38 -6.68 -14.07
CA VAL A 216 -4.54 -7.36 -14.67
C VAL A 216 -4.93 -6.78 -16.03
N ARG A 217 -4.85 -5.45 -16.20
CA ARG A 217 -5.33 -4.77 -17.42
C ARG A 217 -4.21 -4.20 -18.29
N GLY A 218 -2.97 -4.14 -17.80
CA GLY A 218 -1.87 -3.46 -18.50
C GLY A 218 -2.02 -1.94 -18.54
N LEU A 219 -2.92 -1.37 -17.75
CA LEU A 219 -3.23 0.06 -17.74
C LEU A 219 -2.49 0.76 -16.61
N ASP A 220 -1.83 1.86 -16.94
CA ASP A 220 -1.26 2.76 -15.96
C ASP A 220 -2.31 3.79 -15.51
N VAL A 221 -2.96 3.53 -14.39
CA VAL A 221 -4.00 4.41 -13.80
C VAL A 221 -3.43 5.50 -12.90
N ARG A 222 -2.11 5.53 -12.67
CA ARG A 222 -1.45 6.46 -11.76
C ARG A 222 -1.69 7.91 -12.16
N HIS A 223 -1.86 8.79 -11.17
CA HIS A 223 -2.13 10.22 -11.37
C HIS A 223 -3.32 10.50 -12.32
N GLY A 224 -4.33 9.62 -12.34
CA GLY A 224 -5.50 9.75 -13.19
C GLY A 224 -5.25 9.48 -14.69
N ARG A 225 -4.07 8.98 -15.08
CA ARG A 225 -3.72 8.75 -16.50
C ARG A 225 -4.54 7.64 -17.17
N GLY A 226 -5.09 6.71 -16.40
CA GLY A 226 -5.81 5.54 -16.92
C GLY A 226 -7.32 5.53 -16.66
N LEU A 227 -7.89 6.57 -16.04
CA LEU A 227 -9.35 6.69 -15.87
C LEU A 227 -10.09 7.01 -17.19
N MET A 228 -9.36 7.26 -18.28
CA MET A 228 -9.90 7.41 -19.63
C MET A 228 -9.86 6.08 -20.40
N VAL A 229 -10.49 5.01 -19.90
CA VAL A 229 -10.74 3.81 -20.73
C VAL A 229 -12.23 3.74 -21.05
N ARG A 230 -12.56 4.09 -22.29
CA ARG A 230 -13.90 3.98 -22.88
C ARG A 230 -14.35 2.51 -22.83
N PRO A 231 -15.64 2.24 -22.61
CA PRO A 231 -16.17 0.87 -22.58
C PRO A 231 -15.90 0.16 -23.92
N GLU A 232 -15.61 -1.15 -23.86
CA GLU A 232 -15.27 -2.02 -25.00
C GLU A 232 -16.31 -2.01 -26.14
N SER A 233 -17.52 -1.48 -25.92
CA SER A 233 -18.60 -1.41 -26.91
C SER A 233 -18.36 -0.45 -28.08
N GLU A 234 -17.27 0.33 -28.09
CA GLU A 234 -16.95 1.25 -29.20
C GLU A 234 -15.75 0.82 -30.07
N MET A 235 -15.05 -0.27 -29.74
CA MET A 235 -13.91 -0.75 -30.54
C MET A 235 -14.31 -1.56 -31.79
N THR A 236 -15.58 -1.93 -31.96
CA THR A 236 -16.01 -2.76 -33.11
C THR A 236 -16.27 -1.96 -34.40
N THR A 237 -16.22 -0.62 -34.39
CA THR A 237 -16.62 0.20 -35.55
C THR A 237 -15.53 1.03 -36.22
N MET A 238 -14.24 0.84 -35.91
CA MET A 238 -13.18 1.44 -36.72
C MET A 238 -12.15 0.39 -37.10
N GLY A 239 -12.10 0.14 -38.41
CA GLY A 239 -11.18 -0.81 -39.03
C GLY A 239 -9.72 -0.51 -38.70
N LEU A 240 -8.94 -1.59 -38.72
CA LEU A 240 -7.51 -1.59 -38.48
C LEU A 240 -6.79 -0.49 -39.29
N SER A 241 -6.18 0.45 -38.58
CA SER A 241 -4.96 1.11 -39.01
C SER A 241 -3.88 0.79 -37.98
N SER A 242 -2.82 0.16 -38.44
CA SER A 242 -1.64 -0.19 -37.66
C SER A 242 -0.85 1.08 -37.33
N ASP A 243 -1.10 1.67 -36.16
CA ASP A 243 -0.15 2.59 -35.55
C ASP A 243 0.12 2.11 -34.12
N VAL A 244 1.23 1.38 -34.00
CA VAL A 244 1.93 1.16 -32.74
C VAL A 244 2.34 2.54 -32.25
N THR A 245 1.74 3.05 -31.17
CA THR A 245 2.25 4.26 -30.52
C THR A 245 3.60 3.92 -29.89
N GLU A 246 4.67 4.21 -30.63
CA GLU A 246 6.03 4.30 -30.10
C GLU A 246 6.04 5.30 -28.95
N ASN A 247 6.46 4.81 -27.79
CA ASN A 247 6.73 5.63 -26.62
C ASN A 247 8.08 6.35 -26.82
N SER A 248 8.12 7.35 -27.71
CA SER A 248 9.31 8.14 -27.99
C SER A 248 9.16 9.57 -27.42
N HIS A 249 9.50 9.71 -26.15
CA HIS A 249 10.01 10.98 -25.65
C HIS A 249 11.53 10.93 -25.64
N GLY A 250 12.11 11.60 -26.64
CA GLY A 250 13.55 11.84 -26.71
C GLY A 250 14.03 12.53 -25.45
N LEU A 251 15.08 11.98 -24.86
CA LEU A 251 15.85 12.62 -23.80
C LEU A 251 16.31 14.00 -24.30
N HIS A 252 15.89 15.06 -23.61
CA HIS A 252 16.38 16.42 -23.86
C HIS A 252 17.90 16.46 -23.60
N PRO A 253 18.74 16.99 -24.51
CA PRO A 253 20.19 16.84 -24.42
C PRO A 253 20.89 17.76 -23.41
N ASP A 254 20.18 18.47 -22.53
CA ASP A 254 20.75 19.57 -21.73
C ASP A 254 20.71 19.38 -20.21
N VAL A 255 20.69 18.14 -19.70
CA VAL A 255 20.88 17.90 -18.26
C VAL A 255 21.94 16.82 -18.02
N THR A 256 23.20 17.21 -18.14
CA THR A 256 24.31 16.54 -17.44
C THR A 256 24.99 17.55 -16.53
N PRO A 257 25.05 17.33 -15.20
CA PRO A 257 25.95 18.08 -14.35
C PRO A 257 27.39 17.63 -14.67
N ASN A 258 28.25 18.58 -15.05
CA ASN A 258 29.68 18.35 -15.23
C ASN A 258 30.29 17.78 -13.94
N CYS A 259 30.72 16.52 -13.99
CA CYS A 259 31.56 15.90 -12.96
C CYS A 259 33.01 15.95 -13.46
N GLU A 260 33.70 17.06 -13.20
CA GLU A 260 35.15 17.16 -13.41
C GLU A 260 35.87 16.30 -12.38
N THR A 261 36.34 15.13 -12.79
CA THR A 261 37.30 14.34 -12.02
C THR A 261 38.70 14.83 -12.35
N GLN A 262 39.22 15.76 -11.54
CA GLN A 262 40.66 16.05 -11.54
C GLN A 262 41.40 14.90 -10.86
N ARG A 263 42.22 14.21 -11.66
CA ARG A 263 43.29 13.33 -11.18
C ARG A 263 44.41 14.20 -10.59
N VAL A 264 44.75 13.96 -9.33
CA VAL A 264 46.11 14.17 -8.77
C VAL A 264 46.40 12.96 -7.89
#